data_AF-A0AAV6L5E6-F1
#
_entry.id   AF-A0AAV6L5E6-F1
#
_cell.length_a   1.000
_cell.length_b   1.000
_cell.length_c   1.000
_cell.angle_alpha   90.00
_cell.angle_beta   90.00
_cell.angle_gamma   90.00
#
_symmetry.space_group_name_H-M   'P 1'
#
loop_
_entity.id
_entity.type
_entity.pdbx_description
1 polymer ?
#
loop_
_entity_poly.entity_id
_entity_poly.type
_entity_poly.pdbx_seq_one_letter_code
_entity_poly.pdbx_strand_id
1 'polypeptide(L)'
;MSFSFFKPSRPKTPQELVRAIKDSLLALDTKTVAEVQALKKALEEVEKIFLAMRVMLCGDGEVEPNLDQVSQLALEICKEDVLALFIHKLPILGWEARKDLVHCWSMLLKQQVGSTCCCVEYIENHLELLDFLVVCVVLYYSNSVDDYDNKEIALNCGNILRECIKIPTLAKYLLESPSFELFFKYVELPNFDIASDAFSTFKDLLTKHEDAVSEYLTAHYDEFFEEYEKLLSSSNYVTRRQSLKLLSEFLLETPNSHIMKRYIVEVRYLKVMMTLLKDSSKNIQISAFHIFKVFVANPNKPRDIKVILAKNHERLLALLHNLSPGKGKSTLIMSFAANYCFTESCADDDQFEEEKELIIKEIERVSRLPNLE
;
A
#
# COMPACT_ATOMS: atom_id res chain seq x y z
N MET A 1 -45.93 6.57 19.54
CA MET A 1 -44.75 5.88 18.97
C MET A 1 -45.25 4.89 17.93
N SER A 2 -45.04 5.19 16.64
CA SER A 2 -45.39 4.26 15.56
C SER A 2 -44.14 3.47 15.22
N PHE A 3 -44.12 2.19 15.63
CA PHE A 3 -43.11 1.24 15.21
C PHE A 3 -43.40 0.86 13.75
N SER A 4 -42.62 1.41 12.81
CA SER A 4 -42.62 0.91 11.44
C SER A 4 -41.85 -0.41 11.39
N PHE A 5 -42.60 -1.50 11.36
CA PHE A 5 -42.09 -2.81 10.98
C PHE A 5 -41.64 -2.74 9.52
N PHE A 6 -40.33 -2.81 9.28
CA PHE A 6 -39.79 -3.16 7.97
C PHE A 6 -40.33 -4.55 7.60
N LYS A 7 -41.34 -4.61 6.73
CA LYS A 7 -41.71 -5.86 6.06
C LYS A 7 -40.51 -6.28 5.21
N PRO A 8 -39.98 -7.51 5.34
CA PRO A 8 -39.00 -8.00 4.40
C PRO A 8 -39.64 -7.97 3.01
N SER A 9 -39.08 -7.19 2.09
CA SER A 9 -39.36 -7.39 0.68
C SER A 9 -39.05 -8.85 0.36
N ARG A 10 -39.90 -9.51 -0.45
CA ARG A 10 -39.70 -10.88 -0.94
C ARG A 10 -38.20 -11.16 -1.18
N PRO A 11 -37.64 -12.31 -0.74
CA PRO A 11 -36.23 -12.59 -0.99
C PRO A 11 -36.00 -12.56 -2.49
N LYS A 12 -35.25 -11.53 -2.94
CA LYS A 12 -34.91 -11.38 -4.35
C LYS A 12 -33.95 -12.52 -4.69
N THR A 13 -34.20 -13.19 -5.82
CA THR A 13 -33.19 -14.10 -6.38
C THR A 13 -31.92 -13.32 -6.71
N PRO A 14 -30.74 -13.96 -6.78
CA PRO A 14 -29.50 -13.27 -7.17
C PRO A 14 -29.64 -12.47 -8.47
N GLN A 15 -30.30 -13.03 -9.51
CA GLN A 15 -30.56 -12.33 -10.77
C GLN A 15 -31.42 -11.07 -10.60
N GLU A 16 -32.51 -11.17 -9.82
CA GLU A 16 -33.39 -10.03 -9.57
C GLU A 16 -32.69 -8.94 -8.78
N LEU A 17 -31.80 -9.33 -7.85
CA LEU A 17 -31.00 -8.39 -7.07
C LEU A 17 -29.99 -7.65 -7.94
N VAL A 18 -29.23 -8.36 -8.79
CA VAL A 18 -28.27 -7.75 -9.72
C VAL A 18 -28.95 -6.80 -10.71
N ARG A 19 -30.09 -7.21 -11.28
CA ARG A 19 -30.87 -6.33 -12.16
C ARG A 19 -31.32 -5.07 -11.42
N ALA A 20 -31.83 -5.21 -10.20
CA ALA A 20 -32.23 -4.07 -9.38
C ALA A 20 -31.04 -3.14 -9.06
N ILE A 21 -29.86 -3.70 -8.75
CA ILE A 21 -28.61 -2.93 -8.56
C ILE A 21 -28.31 -2.10 -9.81
N LYS A 22 -28.21 -2.77 -10.97
CA LYS A 22 -27.86 -2.14 -12.24
C LYS A 22 -28.84 -1.01 -12.60
N ASP A 23 -30.13 -1.30 -12.58
CA ASP A 23 -31.18 -0.34 -12.92
C ASP A 23 -31.13 0.87 -11.98
N SER A 24 -30.88 0.67 -10.69
CA SER A 24 -30.82 1.74 -9.70
C SER A 24 -29.58 2.61 -9.84
N LEU A 25 -28.43 2.01 -10.15
CA LEU A 25 -27.18 2.73 -10.41
C LEU A 25 -27.23 3.54 -11.70
N LEU A 26 -27.81 2.99 -12.78
CA LEU A 26 -28.00 3.70 -14.04
C LEU A 26 -29.05 4.81 -13.92
N ALA A 27 -30.08 4.63 -13.08
CA ALA A 27 -31.07 5.67 -12.84
C ALA A 27 -30.46 6.93 -12.22
N LEU A 28 -29.34 6.83 -11.48
CA LEU A 28 -28.65 7.98 -10.91
C LEU A 28 -28.17 8.97 -11.99
N ASP A 29 -27.77 8.49 -13.17
CA ASP A 29 -27.29 9.36 -14.27
C ASP A 29 -28.40 10.25 -14.84
N THR A 30 -29.64 9.79 -14.75
CA THR A 30 -30.80 10.54 -15.24
C THR A 30 -31.27 11.60 -14.25
N LYS A 31 -30.73 11.61 -13.03
CA LYS A 31 -31.14 12.51 -11.94
C LYS A 31 -30.12 13.62 -11.79
N THR A 32 -30.52 14.83 -12.16
CA THR A 32 -29.65 16.01 -11.99
C THR A 32 -29.73 16.57 -10.57
N VAL A 33 -28.71 17.30 -10.15
CA VAL A 33 -28.67 18.02 -8.86
C VAL A 33 -29.86 19.00 -8.72
N ALA A 34 -30.46 19.47 -9.83
CA ALA A 34 -31.65 20.31 -9.81
C ALA A 34 -32.91 19.56 -9.30
N GLU A 35 -32.95 18.24 -9.42
CA GLU A 35 -34.03 17.37 -8.90
C GLU A 35 -33.67 16.76 -7.53
N VAL A 36 -33.22 17.59 -6.58
CA VAL A 36 -32.69 17.17 -5.26
C VAL A 36 -33.54 16.07 -4.59
N GLN A 37 -34.87 16.23 -4.57
CA GLN A 37 -35.77 15.26 -3.92
C GLN A 37 -35.83 13.91 -4.65
N ALA A 38 -35.77 13.90 -5.97
CA ALA A 38 -35.78 12.68 -6.77
C ALA A 38 -34.43 11.95 -6.66
N LEU A 39 -33.32 12.70 -6.67
CA LEU A 39 -31.98 12.16 -6.46
C LEU A 39 -31.85 11.53 -5.06
N LYS A 40 -32.31 12.24 -4.01
CA LYS A 40 -32.32 11.72 -2.64
C LYS A 40 -33.08 10.39 -2.54
N LYS A 41 -34.27 10.31 -3.13
CA LYS A 41 -35.06 9.07 -3.15
C LYS A 41 -34.38 7.94 -3.92
N ALA A 42 -33.68 8.24 -5.01
CA ALA A 42 -32.92 7.26 -5.77
C ALA A 42 -31.74 6.72 -4.95
N LEU A 43 -31.01 7.59 -4.25
CA LEU A 43 -29.91 7.20 -3.35
C LEU A 43 -30.39 6.33 -2.19
N GLU A 44 -31.52 6.67 -1.55
CA GLU A 44 -32.14 5.84 -0.51
C GLU A 44 -32.54 4.44 -1.02
N GLU A 45 -32.88 4.31 -2.30
CA GLU A 45 -33.19 3.01 -2.91
C GLU A 45 -31.91 2.20 -3.18
N VAL A 46 -30.85 2.84 -3.67
CA VAL A 46 -29.54 2.21 -3.84
C VAL A 46 -29.01 1.68 -2.50
N GLU A 47 -29.12 2.46 -1.42
CA GLU A 47 -28.70 2.05 -0.07
C GLU A 47 -29.42 0.78 0.39
N LYS A 48 -30.75 0.70 0.22
CA LYS A 48 -31.52 -0.51 0.56
C LYS A 48 -31.09 -1.73 -0.26
N ILE A 49 -30.80 -1.53 -1.54
CA ILE A 49 -30.39 -2.60 -2.44
C ILE A 49 -28.98 -3.09 -2.08
N PHE A 50 -28.07 -2.18 -1.73
CA PHE A 50 -26.71 -2.53 -1.30
C PHE A 50 -26.72 -3.25 0.05
N LEU A 51 -27.58 -2.83 0.98
CA LEU A 51 -27.82 -3.57 2.22
C LEU A 51 -28.33 -4.99 1.93
N ALA A 52 -29.25 -5.16 0.99
CA ALA A 52 -29.73 -6.48 0.59
C ALA A 52 -28.62 -7.34 -0.04
N MET A 53 -27.73 -6.75 -0.84
CA MET A 53 -26.53 -7.41 -1.36
C MET A 53 -25.59 -7.84 -0.23
N ARG A 54 -25.33 -6.95 0.74
CA ARG A 54 -24.50 -7.24 1.91
C ARG A 54 -25.04 -8.41 2.70
N VAL A 55 -26.35 -8.43 2.98
CA VAL A 55 -27.00 -9.54 3.71
C VAL A 55 -26.93 -10.84 2.91
N MET A 56 -27.07 -10.82 1.59
CA MET A 56 -26.93 -12.03 0.76
C MET A 56 -25.48 -12.56 0.78
N LEU A 57 -24.48 -11.68 0.76
CA LEU A 57 -23.07 -12.04 0.77
C LEU A 57 -22.56 -12.50 2.15
N CYS A 58 -23.02 -11.85 3.22
CA CYS A 58 -22.42 -11.98 4.55
C CYS A 58 -23.34 -12.61 5.61
N GLY A 59 -24.64 -12.73 5.33
CA GLY A 59 -25.66 -13.03 6.33
C GLY A 59 -26.07 -11.80 7.15
N ASP A 60 -27.02 -11.99 8.07
CA ASP A 60 -27.53 -10.95 8.97
C ASP A 60 -27.11 -11.16 10.45
N GLY A 61 -26.21 -12.12 10.70
CA GLY A 61 -25.72 -12.52 12.02
C GLY A 61 -26.53 -13.65 12.66
N GLU A 62 -27.76 -13.88 12.21
CA GLU A 62 -28.63 -14.97 12.66
C GLU A 62 -28.70 -16.08 11.59
N VAL A 63 -28.67 -15.70 10.32
CA VAL A 63 -28.72 -16.59 9.16
C VAL A 63 -27.40 -16.52 8.40
N GLU A 64 -26.75 -17.67 8.25
CA GLU A 64 -25.54 -17.80 7.43
C GLU A 64 -25.86 -17.62 5.92
N PRO A 65 -24.94 -17.02 5.14
CA PRO A 65 -25.14 -16.82 3.72
C PRO A 65 -25.21 -18.16 2.97
N ASN A 66 -26.15 -18.27 2.04
CA ASN A 66 -26.25 -19.44 1.18
C ASN A 66 -25.17 -19.39 0.08
N LEU A 67 -24.22 -20.32 0.13
CA LEU A 67 -23.06 -20.34 -0.77
C LEU A 67 -23.41 -20.45 -2.27
N ASP A 68 -24.51 -21.14 -2.62
CA ASP A 68 -24.98 -21.22 -4.00
C ASP A 68 -25.52 -19.86 -4.47
N GLN A 69 -26.27 -19.17 -3.61
CA GLN A 69 -26.78 -17.83 -3.89
C GLN A 69 -25.64 -16.81 -4.01
N VAL A 70 -24.64 -16.89 -3.12
CA VAL A 70 -23.44 -16.03 -3.18
C VAL A 70 -22.67 -16.24 -4.48
N SER A 71 -22.43 -17.50 -4.86
CA SER A 71 -21.72 -17.84 -6.11
C SER A 71 -22.50 -17.36 -7.34
N GLN A 72 -23.81 -17.57 -7.34
CA GLN A 72 -24.69 -17.11 -8.42
C GLN A 72 -24.76 -15.58 -8.49
N LEU A 73 -24.77 -14.89 -7.35
CA LEU A 73 -24.72 -13.44 -7.28
C LEU A 73 -23.43 -12.90 -7.91
N ALA A 74 -22.27 -13.45 -7.54
CA ALA A 74 -20.98 -13.03 -8.10
C ALA A 74 -20.92 -13.21 -9.63
N LEU A 75 -21.41 -14.35 -10.14
CA LEU A 75 -21.50 -14.60 -11.59
C LEU A 75 -22.38 -13.58 -12.32
N GLU A 76 -23.58 -13.31 -11.79
CA GLU A 76 -24.50 -12.36 -12.45
C GLU A 76 -23.98 -10.91 -12.35
N ILE A 77 -23.32 -10.52 -11.25
CA ILE A 77 -22.68 -9.20 -11.12
C ILE A 77 -21.63 -9.00 -12.23
N CYS A 78 -20.78 -9.99 -12.48
CA CYS A 78 -19.76 -9.92 -13.54
C CYS A 78 -20.41 -9.89 -14.92
N LYS A 79 -21.40 -10.75 -15.16
CA LYS A 79 -22.11 -10.88 -16.44
C LYS A 79 -22.89 -9.63 -16.83
N GLU A 80 -23.47 -8.93 -15.86
CA GLU A 80 -24.26 -7.72 -16.08
C GLU A 80 -23.43 -6.42 -16.01
N ASP A 81 -22.11 -6.52 -15.93
CA ASP A 81 -21.18 -5.37 -15.91
C ASP A 81 -21.33 -4.47 -14.68
N VAL A 82 -21.80 -5.04 -13.57
CA VAL A 82 -22.11 -4.27 -12.35
C VAL A 82 -20.84 -3.90 -11.57
N LEU A 83 -19.76 -4.68 -11.68
CA LEU A 83 -18.47 -4.34 -11.06
C LEU A 83 -17.92 -2.99 -11.55
N ALA A 84 -17.96 -2.71 -12.85
CA ALA A 84 -17.57 -1.40 -13.39
C ALA A 84 -18.47 -0.27 -12.85
N LEU A 85 -19.79 -0.51 -12.77
CA LEU A 85 -20.73 0.47 -12.22
C LEU A 85 -20.44 0.79 -10.75
N PHE A 86 -20.04 -0.19 -9.93
CA PHE A 86 -19.65 0.06 -8.54
C PHE A 86 -18.52 1.08 -8.44
N ILE A 87 -17.49 0.95 -9.28
CA ILE A 87 -16.35 1.87 -9.30
C ILE A 87 -16.77 3.25 -9.82
N HIS A 88 -17.45 3.30 -10.96
CA HIS A 88 -17.83 4.58 -11.58
C HIS A 88 -18.88 5.37 -10.80
N LYS A 89 -19.76 4.69 -10.05
CA LYS A 89 -20.80 5.33 -9.24
C LYS A 89 -20.38 5.60 -7.80
N LEU A 90 -19.27 5.03 -7.31
CA LEU A 90 -18.76 5.26 -5.96
C LEU A 90 -18.85 6.74 -5.49
N PRO A 91 -18.50 7.73 -6.33
CA PRO A 91 -18.54 9.13 -5.92
C PRO A 91 -19.93 9.70 -5.64
N ILE A 92 -20.96 9.26 -6.37
CA ILE A 92 -22.33 9.76 -6.20
C ILE A 92 -23.08 9.06 -5.06
N LEU A 93 -22.59 7.93 -4.58
CA LEU A 93 -23.23 7.16 -3.52
C LEU A 93 -23.19 7.89 -2.18
N GLY A 94 -24.22 7.68 -1.35
CA GLY A 94 -24.20 8.12 0.04
C GLY A 94 -23.23 7.32 0.91
N TRP A 95 -22.88 7.87 2.06
CA TRP A 95 -21.91 7.29 3.00
C TRP A 95 -22.13 5.81 3.33
N GLU A 96 -23.34 5.44 3.75
CA GLU A 96 -23.66 4.06 4.15
C GLU A 96 -23.55 3.09 2.95
N ALA A 97 -24.01 3.53 1.77
CA ALA A 97 -23.89 2.74 0.55
C ALA A 97 -22.42 2.54 0.13
N ARG A 98 -21.54 3.54 0.27
CA ARG A 98 -20.10 3.36 0.01
C ARG A 98 -19.49 2.34 0.97
N LYS A 99 -19.81 2.42 2.26
CA LYS A 99 -19.30 1.48 3.28
C LYS A 99 -19.73 0.04 2.97
N ASP A 100 -21.01 -0.15 2.66
CA ASP A 100 -21.54 -1.46 2.29
C ASP A 100 -20.91 -1.98 1.00
N LEU A 101 -20.69 -1.11 0.01
CA LEU A 101 -20.02 -1.48 -1.23
C LEU A 101 -18.59 -1.95 -1.01
N VAL A 102 -17.78 -1.21 -0.24
CA VAL A 102 -16.40 -1.60 0.07
C VAL A 102 -16.37 -2.96 0.79
N HIS A 103 -17.31 -3.20 1.70
CA HIS A 103 -17.41 -4.50 2.38
C HIS A 103 -17.78 -5.63 1.40
N CYS A 104 -18.79 -5.41 0.55
CA CYS A 104 -19.22 -6.39 -0.45
C CYS A 104 -18.12 -6.67 -1.47
N TRP A 105 -17.37 -5.65 -1.89
CA TRP A 105 -16.22 -5.77 -2.80
C TRP A 105 -15.19 -6.78 -2.28
N SER A 106 -14.80 -6.65 -1.00
CA SER A 106 -13.87 -7.57 -0.35
C SER A 106 -14.37 -9.03 -0.32
N MET A 107 -15.68 -9.24 -0.27
CA MET A 107 -16.28 -10.58 -0.29
C MET A 107 -16.36 -11.14 -1.71
N LEU A 108 -16.76 -10.32 -2.67
CA LEU A 108 -16.83 -10.70 -4.08
C LEU A 108 -15.47 -11.15 -4.63
N LEU A 109 -14.39 -10.43 -4.30
CA LEU A 109 -13.03 -10.81 -4.71
C LEU A 109 -12.50 -12.10 -4.06
N LYS A 110 -13.11 -12.55 -2.96
CA LYS A 110 -12.75 -13.81 -2.29
C LYS A 110 -13.62 -14.97 -2.75
N GLN A 111 -14.70 -14.71 -3.49
CA GLN A 111 -15.65 -15.74 -3.87
C GLN A 111 -15.09 -16.61 -4.99
N GLN A 112 -14.80 -17.86 -4.69
CA GLN A 112 -14.42 -18.85 -5.69
C GLN A 112 -15.67 -19.48 -6.30
N VAL A 113 -15.67 -19.60 -7.64
CA VAL A 113 -16.66 -20.36 -8.39
C VAL A 113 -15.92 -21.47 -9.13
N GLY A 114 -15.87 -22.64 -8.52
CA GLY A 114 -15.03 -23.74 -9.01
C GLY A 114 -13.55 -23.54 -8.65
N SER A 115 -12.68 -23.39 -9.65
CA SER A 115 -11.23 -23.19 -9.43
C SER A 115 -10.78 -21.74 -9.65
N THR A 116 -11.68 -20.86 -10.09
CA THR A 116 -11.37 -19.46 -10.39
C THR A 116 -12.33 -18.51 -9.68
N CYS A 117 -11.91 -17.25 -9.52
CA CYS A 117 -12.77 -16.20 -9.00
C CYS A 117 -13.26 -15.36 -10.18
N CYS A 118 -14.56 -15.43 -10.51
CA CYS A 118 -15.14 -14.72 -11.65
C CYS A 118 -14.97 -13.20 -11.56
N CYS A 119 -14.96 -12.63 -10.35
CA CYS A 119 -14.74 -11.21 -10.13
C CYS A 119 -13.29 -10.81 -10.44
N VAL A 120 -12.32 -11.67 -10.12
CA VAL A 120 -10.91 -11.44 -10.46
C VAL A 120 -10.71 -11.53 -11.96
N GLU A 121 -11.22 -12.59 -12.60
CA GLU A 121 -11.16 -12.74 -14.06
C GLU A 121 -11.81 -11.55 -14.78
N TYR A 122 -12.93 -11.04 -14.26
CA TYR A 122 -13.57 -9.85 -14.80
C TYR A 122 -12.62 -8.65 -14.72
N ILE A 123 -11.98 -8.39 -13.58
CA ILE A 123 -11.05 -7.24 -13.44
C ILE A 123 -9.80 -7.43 -14.32
N GLU A 124 -9.29 -8.66 -14.45
CA GLU A 124 -8.16 -8.97 -15.35
C GLU A 124 -8.48 -8.66 -16.82
N ASN A 125 -9.75 -8.71 -17.21
CA ASN A 125 -10.22 -8.32 -18.55
C ASN A 125 -10.60 -6.83 -18.67
N HIS A 126 -10.60 -6.07 -17.57
CA HIS A 126 -10.98 -4.65 -17.49
C HIS A 126 -10.00 -3.87 -16.60
N LEU A 127 -8.70 -3.98 -16.90
CA LEU A 127 -7.62 -3.44 -16.07
C LEU A 127 -7.66 -1.90 -15.96
N GLU A 128 -8.30 -1.21 -16.91
CA GLU A 128 -8.55 0.24 -16.87
C GLU A 128 -9.34 0.68 -15.63
N LEU A 129 -10.11 -0.23 -15.02
CA LEU A 129 -10.83 0.04 -13.77
C LEU A 129 -9.86 0.26 -12.60
N LEU A 130 -8.71 -0.42 -12.60
CA LEU A 130 -7.68 -0.25 -11.57
C LEU A 130 -6.99 1.10 -11.73
N ASP A 131 -6.68 1.51 -12.95
CA ASP A 131 -6.13 2.85 -13.22
C ASP A 131 -7.13 3.94 -12.84
N PHE A 132 -8.41 3.74 -13.15
CA PHE A 132 -9.47 4.66 -12.73
C PHE A 132 -9.53 4.79 -11.20
N LEU A 133 -9.43 3.70 -10.45
CA LEU A 133 -9.36 3.75 -8.98
C LEU A 133 -8.15 4.56 -8.49
N VAL A 134 -6.97 4.35 -9.08
CA VAL A 134 -5.74 5.12 -8.74
C VAL A 134 -5.91 6.61 -9.06
N VAL A 135 -6.53 6.94 -10.20
CA VAL A 135 -6.78 8.33 -10.61
C VAL A 135 -7.89 8.96 -9.75
N CYS A 136 -8.92 8.21 -9.35
CA CYS A 136 -9.98 8.71 -8.47
C CYS A 136 -9.44 9.15 -7.11
N VAL A 137 -8.42 8.48 -6.57
CA VAL A 137 -7.72 8.95 -5.36
C VAL A 137 -7.25 10.41 -5.53
N VAL A 138 -6.93 10.86 -6.75
CA VAL A 138 -6.50 12.24 -7.06
C VAL A 138 -7.62 13.17 -7.46
N LEU A 139 -8.56 12.72 -8.29
CA LEU A 139 -9.61 13.62 -8.80
C LEU A 139 -10.44 14.20 -7.66
N TYR A 140 -10.71 13.41 -6.62
CA TYR A 140 -11.37 13.87 -5.41
C TYR A 140 -10.43 14.65 -4.48
N TYR A 141 -9.13 14.49 -4.62
CA TYR A 141 -8.13 15.24 -3.87
C TYR A 141 -7.86 16.65 -4.43
N SER A 142 -7.65 16.78 -5.75
CA SER A 142 -7.21 18.02 -6.40
C SER A 142 -8.32 19.08 -6.54
N ASN A 143 -9.59 18.69 -6.47
CA ASN A 143 -10.72 19.56 -6.79
C ASN A 143 -11.33 20.34 -5.62
N SER A 144 -10.86 20.20 -4.37
CA SER A 144 -11.56 20.90 -3.28
C SER A 144 -10.81 20.98 -1.96
N VAL A 145 -10.48 22.22 -1.63
CA VAL A 145 -10.72 22.86 -0.33
C VAL A 145 -11.80 22.13 0.50
N ASP A 146 -11.41 21.54 1.63
CA ASP A 146 -12.22 21.22 2.80
C ASP A 146 -13.55 20.43 2.67
N ASP A 147 -13.82 19.73 1.56
CA ASP A 147 -14.99 18.83 1.50
C ASP A 147 -14.68 17.47 2.15
N TYR A 148 -15.46 17.12 3.19
CA TYR A 148 -15.33 15.84 3.90
C TYR A 148 -15.68 14.65 3.00
N ASP A 149 -16.66 14.83 2.10
CA ASP A 149 -17.17 13.75 1.25
C ASP A 149 -16.11 13.25 0.27
N ASN A 150 -15.33 14.16 -0.29
CA ASN A 150 -14.25 13.83 -1.22
C ASN A 150 -13.09 13.08 -0.55
N LYS A 151 -12.82 13.33 0.73
CA LYS A 151 -11.83 12.58 1.51
C LYS A 151 -12.27 11.14 1.70
N GLU A 152 -13.53 10.92 2.04
CA GLU A 152 -14.08 9.57 2.22
C GLU A 152 -14.11 8.77 0.92
N ILE A 153 -14.42 9.41 -0.22
CA ILE A 153 -14.35 8.74 -1.53
C ILE A 153 -12.91 8.24 -1.78
N ALA A 154 -11.90 9.09 -1.56
CA ALA A 154 -10.50 8.71 -1.74
C ALA A 154 -10.11 7.50 -0.86
N LEU A 155 -10.51 7.50 0.42
CA LEU A 155 -10.27 6.38 1.34
C LEU A 155 -10.97 5.09 0.90
N ASN A 156 -12.20 5.19 0.39
CA ASN A 156 -12.93 4.03 -0.14
C ASN A 156 -12.26 3.47 -1.40
N CYS A 157 -11.78 4.32 -2.31
CA CYS A 157 -10.98 3.90 -3.45
C CYS A 157 -9.71 3.16 -3.01
N GLY A 158 -8.99 3.69 -2.01
CA GLY A 158 -7.80 3.04 -1.44
C GLY A 158 -8.11 1.66 -0.86
N ASN A 159 -9.22 1.52 -0.13
CA ASN A 159 -9.66 0.23 0.40
C ASN A 159 -9.99 -0.79 -0.71
N ILE A 160 -10.76 -0.39 -1.72
CA ILE A 160 -11.10 -1.24 -2.88
C ILE A 160 -9.82 -1.68 -3.60
N LEU A 161 -8.91 -0.74 -3.85
CA LEU A 161 -7.65 -0.98 -4.54
C LEU A 161 -6.75 -1.95 -3.76
N ARG A 162 -6.64 -1.80 -2.43
CA ARG A 162 -5.86 -2.72 -1.58
C ARG A 162 -6.41 -4.14 -1.53
N GLU A 163 -7.72 -4.34 -1.68
CA GLU A 163 -8.26 -5.69 -1.87
C GLU A 163 -7.83 -6.29 -3.22
N CYS A 164 -7.78 -5.47 -4.28
CA CYS A 164 -7.28 -5.91 -5.59
C CYS A 164 -5.79 -6.27 -5.53
N ILE A 165 -4.98 -5.48 -4.82
CA ILE A 165 -3.53 -5.71 -4.64
C ILE A 165 -3.23 -7.04 -3.95
N LYS A 166 -4.17 -7.64 -3.22
CA LYS A 166 -3.95 -9.00 -2.64
C LYS A 166 -3.84 -10.09 -3.71
N ILE A 167 -4.30 -9.82 -4.93
CA ILE A 167 -4.26 -10.75 -6.06
C ILE A 167 -2.97 -10.49 -6.87
N PRO A 168 -2.08 -11.49 -7.04
CA PRO A 168 -0.77 -11.29 -7.67
C PRO A 168 -0.82 -10.67 -9.08
N THR A 169 -1.74 -11.11 -9.93
CA THR A 169 -1.88 -10.63 -11.31
C THR A 169 -2.29 -9.16 -11.38
N LEU A 170 -3.23 -8.74 -10.55
CA LEU A 170 -3.69 -7.36 -10.47
C LEU A 170 -2.64 -6.44 -9.85
N ALA A 171 -1.93 -6.91 -8.81
CA ALA A 171 -0.81 -6.17 -8.24
C ALA A 171 0.30 -5.97 -9.28
N LYS A 172 0.69 -7.02 -10.00
CA LYS A 172 1.70 -6.93 -11.07
C LYS A 172 1.31 -5.91 -12.13
N TYR A 173 0.05 -5.90 -12.57
CA TYR A 173 -0.44 -4.86 -13.48
C TYR A 173 -0.28 -3.46 -12.91
N LEU A 174 -0.71 -3.24 -11.66
CA LEU A 174 -0.64 -1.94 -11.00
C LEU A 174 0.79 -1.44 -10.82
N LEU A 175 1.76 -2.31 -10.50
CA LEU A 175 3.18 -1.93 -10.42
C LEU A 175 3.71 -1.44 -11.77
N GLU A 176 3.39 -2.15 -12.86
CA GLU A 176 3.86 -1.82 -14.22
C GLU A 176 3.07 -0.68 -14.89
N SER A 177 1.96 -0.25 -14.29
CA SER A 177 1.13 0.82 -14.84
C SER A 177 1.79 2.19 -14.62
N PRO A 178 1.70 3.13 -15.59
CA PRO A 178 2.10 4.53 -15.37
C PRO A 178 1.39 5.20 -14.19
N SER A 179 0.22 4.69 -13.81
CA SER A 179 -0.54 5.16 -12.65
C SER A 179 0.22 4.92 -11.32
N PHE A 180 1.14 3.96 -11.27
CA PHE A 180 1.98 3.70 -10.11
C PHE A 180 2.81 4.92 -9.69
N GLU A 181 3.39 5.63 -10.66
CA GLU A 181 4.24 6.80 -10.40
C GLU A 181 3.52 7.90 -9.62
N LEU A 182 2.19 7.92 -9.71
CA LEU A 182 1.39 8.91 -9.01
C LEU A 182 1.49 8.75 -7.49
N PHE A 183 1.78 7.54 -6.96
CA PHE A 183 1.96 7.33 -5.52
C PHE A 183 3.12 8.14 -4.92
N PHE A 184 4.20 8.41 -5.68
CA PHE A 184 5.28 9.30 -5.21
C PHE A 184 4.78 10.71 -4.90
N LYS A 185 3.73 11.16 -5.59
CA LYS A 185 3.05 12.43 -5.29
C LYS A 185 2.03 12.27 -4.17
N TYR A 186 1.32 11.14 -4.11
CA TYR A 186 0.22 10.93 -3.16
C TYR A 186 0.70 10.83 -1.71
N VAL A 187 1.88 10.25 -1.49
CA VAL A 187 2.46 10.13 -0.14
C VAL A 187 2.99 11.45 0.40
N GLU A 188 3.11 12.47 -0.44
CA GLU A 188 3.57 13.83 -0.09
C GLU A 188 2.41 14.82 0.06
N LEU A 189 1.16 14.36 -0.03
CA LEU A 189 0.01 15.25 0.10
C LEU A 189 -0.05 15.88 1.51
N PRO A 190 -0.47 17.15 1.62
CA PRO A 190 -0.54 17.86 2.90
C PRO A 190 -1.62 17.30 3.84
N ASN A 191 -2.64 16.61 3.30
CA ASN A 191 -3.64 15.94 4.11
C ASN A 191 -3.09 14.61 4.64
N PHE A 192 -2.91 14.53 5.96
CA PHE A 192 -2.31 13.37 6.62
C PHE A 192 -3.08 12.06 6.40
N ASP A 193 -4.41 12.08 6.51
CA ASP A 193 -5.23 10.86 6.40
C ASP A 193 -5.11 10.26 4.99
N ILE A 194 -5.19 11.10 3.96
CA ILE A 194 -5.06 10.67 2.56
C ILE A 194 -3.62 10.23 2.27
N ALA A 195 -2.61 11.01 2.67
CA ALA A 195 -1.21 10.65 2.44
C ALA A 195 -0.86 9.34 3.14
N SER A 196 -1.38 9.09 4.34
CA SER A 196 -1.19 7.84 5.08
C SER A 196 -1.91 6.66 4.43
N ASP A 197 -3.12 6.86 3.90
CA ASP A 197 -3.84 5.82 3.15
C ASP A 197 -3.14 5.48 1.82
N ALA A 198 -2.71 6.51 1.08
CA ALA A 198 -1.91 6.35 -0.12
C ALA A 198 -0.58 5.64 0.17
N PHE A 199 0.10 5.98 1.26
CA PHE A 199 1.32 5.29 1.69
C PHE A 199 1.05 3.83 2.01
N SER A 200 -0.10 3.50 2.60
CA SER A 200 -0.47 2.11 2.89
C SER A 200 -0.65 1.31 1.60
N THR A 201 -1.25 1.91 0.58
CA THR A 201 -1.38 1.31 -0.76
C THR A 201 -0.03 1.17 -1.48
N PHE A 202 0.80 2.21 -1.42
CA PHE A 202 2.16 2.21 -1.98
C PHE A 202 3.03 1.13 -1.33
N LYS A 203 2.94 0.98 -0.02
CA LYS A 203 3.58 -0.10 0.73
C LYS A 203 3.08 -1.46 0.28
N ASP A 204 1.76 -1.70 0.23
CA ASP A 204 1.21 -3.00 -0.19
C ASP A 204 1.70 -3.38 -1.59
N LEU A 205 1.74 -2.44 -2.55
CA LEU A 205 2.31 -2.69 -3.88
C LEU A 205 3.79 -3.13 -3.81
N LEU A 206 4.59 -2.49 -2.95
CA LEU A 206 6.03 -2.75 -2.85
C LEU A 206 6.42 -3.92 -1.94
N THR A 207 5.48 -4.53 -1.19
CA THR A 207 5.82 -5.59 -0.23
C THR A 207 4.93 -6.82 -0.30
N LYS A 208 3.79 -6.80 -0.99
CA LYS A 208 2.84 -7.93 -0.93
C LYS A 208 3.27 -9.14 -1.76
N HIS A 209 3.83 -8.89 -2.95
CA HIS A 209 4.22 -9.93 -3.91
C HIS A 209 5.69 -9.72 -4.29
N GLU A 210 6.60 -10.23 -3.46
CA GLU A 210 8.03 -9.95 -3.52
C GLU A 210 8.66 -10.28 -4.89
N ASP A 211 8.23 -11.37 -5.55
CA ASP A 211 8.73 -11.74 -6.88
C ASP A 211 8.35 -10.71 -7.95
N ALA A 212 7.11 -10.19 -7.91
CA ALA A 212 6.66 -9.16 -8.85
C ALA A 212 7.37 -7.82 -8.60
N VAL A 213 7.59 -7.48 -7.32
CA VAL A 213 8.36 -6.29 -6.94
C VAL A 213 9.81 -6.41 -7.42
N SER A 214 10.41 -7.59 -7.27
CA SER A 214 11.77 -7.87 -7.73
C SER A 214 11.90 -7.72 -9.25
N GLU A 215 10.95 -8.26 -10.01
CA GLU A 215 10.89 -8.10 -11.47
C GLU A 215 10.80 -6.61 -11.86
N TYR A 216 9.86 -5.88 -11.27
CA TYR A 216 9.64 -4.45 -11.50
C TYR A 216 10.90 -3.61 -11.17
N LEU A 217 11.44 -3.75 -9.97
CA LEU A 217 12.62 -2.99 -9.52
C LEU A 217 13.87 -3.34 -10.33
N THR A 218 13.95 -4.53 -10.92
CA THR A 218 15.04 -4.91 -11.83
C THR A 218 14.94 -4.15 -13.15
N ALA A 219 13.74 -4.03 -13.71
CA ALA A 219 13.48 -3.35 -14.97
C ALA A 219 13.59 -1.82 -14.83
N HIS A 220 13.11 -1.27 -13.72
CA HIS A 220 12.92 0.17 -13.52
C HIS A 220 13.84 0.79 -12.46
N TYR A 221 14.98 0.14 -12.19
CA TYR A 221 15.87 0.47 -11.07
C TYR A 221 16.21 1.98 -10.96
N ASP A 222 16.72 2.55 -12.05
CA ASP A 222 17.26 3.91 -12.02
C ASP A 222 16.16 4.95 -11.82
N GLU A 223 15.04 4.81 -12.54
CA GLU A 223 13.88 5.70 -12.46
C GLU A 223 13.20 5.60 -11.08
N PHE A 224 13.00 4.38 -10.58
CA PHE A 224 12.37 4.15 -9.29
C PHE A 224 13.18 4.76 -8.14
N PHE A 225 14.49 4.47 -8.06
CA PHE A 225 15.30 4.96 -6.95
C PHE A 225 15.62 6.45 -7.05
N GLU A 226 15.58 7.05 -8.25
CA GLU A 226 15.63 8.50 -8.41
C GLU A 226 14.41 9.19 -7.78
N GLU A 227 13.20 8.70 -8.02
CA GLU A 227 11.99 9.22 -7.37
C GLU A 227 11.97 8.88 -5.87
N TYR A 228 12.41 7.67 -5.48
CA TYR A 228 12.41 7.25 -4.08
C TYR A 228 13.35 8.09 -3.21
N GLU A 229 14.48 8.56 -3.74
CA GLU A 229 15.38 9.46 -3.00
C GLU A 229 14.70 10.80 -2.65
N LYS A 230 13.75 11.27 -3.47
CA LYS A 230 12.97 12.48 -3.16
C LYS A 230 12.13 12.28 -1.90
N LEU A 231 11.58 11.08 -1.70
CA LEU A 231 10.84 10.73 -0.48
C LEU A 231 11.77 10.69 0.75
N LEU A 232 12.98 10.15 0.59
CA LEU A 232 13.99 10.11 1.66
C LEU A 232 14.55 11.50 2.03
N SER A 233 14.46 12.46 1.12
CA SER A 233 14.90 13.85 1.32
C SER A 233 13.74 14.82 1.55
N SER A 234 12.51 14.30 1.68
CA SER A 234 11.30 15.10 1.90
C SER A 234 11.37 15.94 3.17
N SER A 235 10.81 17.16 3.11
CA SER A 235 10.57 18.00 4.28
C SER A 235 9.51 17.42 5.21
N ASN A 236 8.62 16.55 4.71
CA ASN A 236 7.61 15.88 5.51
C ASN A 236 8.24 14.78 6.38
N TYR A 237 8.22 14.98 7.70
CA TYR A 237 8.76 14.02 8.66
C TYR A 237 8.14 12.62 8.53
N VAL A 238 6.82 12.55 8.34
CA VAL A 238 6.10 11.27 8.26
C VAL A 238 6.52 10.54 7.00
N THR A 239 6.50 11.22 5.85
CA THR A 239 6.87 10.61 4.56
C THR A 239 8.32 10.15 4.58
N ARG A 240 9.26 10.98 5.07
CA ARG A 240 10.67 10.60 5.20
C ARG A 240 10.86 9.37 6.10
N ARG A 241 10.20 9.34 7.26
CA ARG A 241 10.29 8.22 8.20
C ARG A 241 9.69 6.93 7.63
N GLN A 242 8.50 6.98 7.05
CA GLN A 242 7.83 5.79 6.52
C GLN A 242 8.54 5.27 5.27
N SER A 243 9.01 6.15 4.39
CA SER A 243 9.76 5.75 3.18
C SER A 243 11.08 5.09 3.54
N LEU A 244 11.79 5.57 4.57
CA LEU A 244 13.02 4.93 5.02
C LEU A 244 12.78 3.54 5.63
N LYS A 245 11.67 3.40 6.37
CA LYS A 245 11.26 2.10 6.90
C LYS A 245 10.89 1.14 5.76
N LEU A 246 10.05 1.57 4.83
CA LEU A 246 9.62 0.78 3.68
C LEU A 246 10.81 0.37 2.79
N LEU A 247 11.80 1.24 2.60
CA LEU A 247 13.02 0.90 1.87
C LEU A 247 13.76 -0.27 2.53
N SER A 248 13.82 -0.29 3.86
CA SER A 248 14.42 -1.40 4.59
C SER A 248 13.62 -2.69 4.44
N GLU A 249 12.28 -2.58 4.39
CA GLU A 249 11.38 -3.73 4.24
C GLU A 249 11.58 -4.39 2.87
N PHE A 250 11.42 -3.68 1.74
CA PHE A 250 11.54 -4.36 0.43
C PHE A 250 12.99 -4.62 0.00
N LEU A 251 13.95 -3.74 0.30
CA LEU A 251 15.32 -3.86 -0.23
C LEU A 251 16.03 -5.11 0.31
N LEU A 252 15.70 -5.51 1.54
CA LEU A 252 16.37 -6.60 2.24
C LEU A 252 15.69 -7.96 2.02
N GLU A 253 14.59 -8.01 1.27
CA GLU A 253 13.94 -9.27 0.93
C GLU A 253 14.80 -10.18 0.04
N THR A 254 14.62 -11.48 0.20
CA THR A 254 15.41 -12.49 -0.52
C THR A 254 15.30 -12.35 -2.04
N PRO A 255 14.09 -12.18 -2.63
CA PRO A 255 13.94 -11.92 -4.07
C PRO A 255 14.64 -10.65 -4.56
N ASN A 256 14.90 -9.67 -3.67
CA ASN A 256 15.54 -8.39 -3.99
C ASN A 256 17.06 -8.38 -3.74
N SER A 257 17.67 -9.54 -3.47
CA SER A 257 19.09 -9.61 -3.08
C SER A 257 20.06 -9.05 -4.14
N HIS A 258 19.79 -9.18 -5.44
CA HIS A 258 20.60 -8.58 -6.50
C HIS A 258 20.42 -7.05 -6.59
N ILE A 259 19.22 -6.57 -6.30
CA ILE A 259 18.87 -5.15 -6.23
C ILE A 259 19.60 -4.50 -5.06
N MET A 260 19.55 -5.13 -3.90
CA MET A 260 20.33 -4.75 -2.72
C MET A 260 21.82 -4.69 -3.04
N LYS A 261 22.38 -5.72 -3.69
CA LYS A 261 23.80 -5.75 -4.08
C LYS A 261 24.18 -4.61 -5.02
N ARG A 262 23.30 -4.21 -5.95
CA ARG A 262 23.48 -3.01 -6.79
C ARG A 262 23.40 -1.73 -5.94
N TYR A 263 22.41 -1.62 -5.06
CA TYR A 263 22.18 -0.44 -4.21
C TYR A 263 23.38 -0.13 -3.29
N ILE A 264 23.94 -1.16 -2.65
CA ILE A 264 24.99 -0.97 -1.62
C ILE A 264 26.40 -0.70 -2.18
N VAL A 265 26.56 -0.67 -3.51
CA VAL A 265 27.82 -0.26 -4.16
C VAL A 265 27.77 1.20 -4.63
N GLU A 266 26.63 1.87 -4.56
CA GLU A 266 26.47 3.23 -5.04
C GLU A 266 26.78 4.29 -3.97
N VAL A 267 27.72 5.18 -4.32
CA VAL A 267 28.15 6.29 -3.45
C VAL A 267 27.00 7.24 -3.12
N ARG A 268 26.07 7.44 -4.07
CA ARG A 268 24.89 8.31 -3.92
C ARG A 268 24.05 7.87 -2.73
N TYR A 269 23.64 6.59 -2.71
CA TYR A 269 22.81 6.05 -1.64
C TYR A 269 23.52 5.96 -0.29
N LEU A 270 24.83 5.68 -0.25
CA LEU A 270 25.61 5.78 1.00
C LEU A 270 25.50 7.18 1.61
N LYS A 271 25.68 8.23 0.79
CA LYS A 271 25.63 9.62 1.26
C LYS A 271 24.24 9.98 1.80
N VAL A 272 23.17 9.49 1.18
CA VAL A 272 21.80 9.65 1.68
C VAL A 272 21.67 9.03 3.08
N MET A 273 22.10 7.78 3.25
CA MET A 273 22.04 7.10 4.56
C MET A 273 22.89 7.79 5.63
N MET A 274 24.11 8.24 5.28
CA MET A 274 24.96 9.01 6.19
C MET A 274 24.36 10.37 6.58
N THR A 275 23.57 10.97 5.69
CA THR A 275 22.85 12.22 5.98
C THR A 275 21.68 11.95 6.93
N LEU A 276 20.92 10.88 6.71
CA LEU A 276 19.80 10.47 7.58
C LEU A 276 20.26 10.01 8.97
N LEU A 277 21.46 9.45 9.12
CA LEU A 277 22.08 9.18 10.41
C LEU A 277 22.34 10.45 11.25
N LYS A 278 22.31 11.63 10.63
CA LYS A 278 22.44 12.93 11.30
C LYS A 278 21.09 13.65 11.47
N ASP A 279 19.97 13.02 11.11
CA ASP A 279 18.63 13.61 11.25
C ASP A 279 18.35 13.92 12.74
N SER A 280 17.51 14.92 13.01
CA SER A 280 17.15 15.29 14.40
C SER A 280 16.28 14.23 15.09
N SER A 281 15.60 13.37 14.33
CA SER A 281 14.75 12.30 14.85
C SER A 281 15.52 11.00 15.06
N LYS A 282 15.57 10.53 16.31
CA LYS A 282 16.13 9.21 16.66
C LYS A 282 15.51 8.06 15.87
N ASN A 283 14.21 8.12 15.55
CA ASN A 283 13.55 7.07 14.78
C ASN A 283 14.09 6.98 13.34
N ILE A 284 14.41 8.13 12.74
CA ILE A 284 15.00 8.19 11.39
C ILE A 284 16.44 7.69 11.47
N GLN A 285 17.21 8.10 12.48
CA GLN A 285 18.58 7.63 12.69
C GLN A 285 18.64 6.09 12.81
N ILE A 286 17.77 5.49 13.62
CA ILE A 286 17.69 4.02 13.79
C ILE A 286 17.32 3.34 12.46
N SER A 287 16.32 3.87 11.74
CA SER A 287 15.91 3.29 10.45
C SER A 287 17.02 3.41 9.39
N ALA A 288 17.75 4.54 9.37
CA ALA A 288 18.89 4.75 8.48
C ALA A 288 20.03 3.79 8.80
N PHE A 289 20.24 3.48 10.08
CA PHE A 289 21.25 2.51 10.51
C PHE A 289 20.99 1.12 9.94
N HIS A 290 19.74 0.65 9.85
CA HIS A 290 19.43 -0.68 9.29
C HIS A 290 19.83 -0.84 7.83
N ILE A 291 19.82 0.23 7.03
CA ILE A 291 20.31 0.19 5.65
C ILE A 291 21.82 0.46 5.62
N PHE A 292 22.30 1.45 6.39
CA PHE A 292 23.72 1.79 6.47
C PHE A 292 24.59 0.60 6.88
N LYS A 293 24.13 -0.24 7.83
CA LYS A 293 24.87 -1.44 8.24
C LYS A 293 25.15 -2.37 7.07
N VAL A 294 24.24 -2.47 6.09
CA VAL A 294 24.42 -3.32 4.90
C VAL A 294 25.49 -2.76 3.97
N PHE A 295 25.57 -1.43 3.82
CA PHE A 295 26.69 -0.81 3.12
C PHE A 295 28.01 -1.18 3.78
N VAL A 296 28.12 -1.02 5.11
CA VAL A 296 29.37 -1.27 5.84
C VAL A 296 29.75 -2.75 5.87
N ALA A 297 28.78 -3.65 6.03
CA ALA A 297 29.00 -5.08 6.06
C ALA A 297 29.26 -5.72 4.68
N ASN A 298 29.07 -4.99 3.57
CA ASN A 298 29.34 -5.50 2.23
C ASN A 298 30.81 -5.98 2.10
N PRO A 299 31.08 -7.28 1.88
CA PRO A 299 32.44 -7.81 1.74
C PRO A 299 33.12 -7.31 0.47
N ASN A 300 32.33 -7.06 -0.60
CA ASN A 300 32.80 -6.57 -1.91
C ASN A 300 32.67 -5.05 -2.03
N LYS A 301 32.92 -4.33 -0.93
CA LYS A 301 32.82 -2.87 -0.88
C LYS A 301 33.72 -2.17 -1.92
N PRO A 302 33.18 -1.28 -2.77
CA PRO A 302 33.98 -0.48 -3.70
C PRO A 302 35.00 0.43 -3.01
N ARG A 303 36.08 0.81 -3.72
CA ARG A 303 37.11 1.70 -3.18
C ARG A 303 36.51 3.03 -2.71
N ASP A 304 35.64 3.65 -3.49
CA ASP A 304 35.07 4.95 -3.15
C ASP A 304 34.25 4.92 -1.85
N ILE A 305 33.50 3.83 -1.62
CA ILE A 305 32.77 3.60 -0.37
C ILE A 305 33.75 3.45 0.80
N LYS A 306 34.85 2.68 0.64
CA LYS A 306 35.91 2.56 1.67
C LYS A 306 36.54 3.91 1.98
N VAL A 307 36.86 4.72 0.96
CA VAL A 307 37.43 6.06 1.10
C VAL A 307 36.48 6.97 1.87
N ILE A 308 35.18 6.95 1.56
CA ILE A 308 34.19 7.77 2.27
C ILE A 308 34.09 7.36 3.74
N LEU A 309 34.02 6.06 4.04
CA LEU A 309 33.98 5.58 5.43
C LEU A 309 35.25 5.95 6.19
N ALA A 310 36.43 5.75 5.60
CA ALA A 310 37.71 6.09 6.21
C ALA A 310 37.84 7.60 6.47
N LYS A 311 37.50 8.45 5.49
CA LYS A 311 37.56 9.91 5.65
C LYS A 311 36.59 10.45 6.70
N ASN A 312 35.49 9.75 6.97
CA ASN A 312 34.46 10.19 7.92
C ASN A 312 34.43 9.37 9.22
N HIS A 313 35.40 8.48 9.45
CA HIS A 313 35.31 7.46 10.50
C HIS A 313 35.09 8.05 11.89
N GLU A 314 35.83 9.08 12.31
CA GLU A 314 35.68 9.70 13.64
C GLU A 314 34.25 10.20 13.90
N ARG A 315 33.66 10.86 12.91
CA ARG A 315 32.28 11.38 13.00
C ARG A 315 31.25 10.26 12.98
N LEU A 316 31.47 9.24 12.15
CA LEU A 316 30.59 8.07 12.09
C LEU A 316 30.59 7.31 13.42
N LEU A 317 31.76 7.06 14.01
CA LEU A 317 31.88 6.41 15.32
C LEU A 317 31.19 7.23 16.41
N ALA A 318 31.37 8.55 16.42
CA ALA A 318 30.67 9.42 17.36
C ALA A 318 29.14 9.36 17.19
N LEU A 319 28.61 9.28 15.96
CA LEU A 319 27.18 9.11 15.72
C LEU A 319 26.68 7.74 16.23
N LEU A 320 27.41 6.67 15.93
CA LEU A 320 27.02 5.30 16.32
C LEU A 320 27.08 5.09 17.83
N HIS A 321 28.09 5.60 18.55
CA HIS A 321 28.14 5.50 20.01
C HIS A 321 26.98 6.25 20.69
N ASN A 322 26.50 7.34 20.09
CA ASN A 322 25.35 8.10 20.60
C ASN A 322 24.00 7.52 20.16
N LEU A 323 24.00 6.56 19.24
CA LEU A 323 22.79 5.90 18.77
C LEU A 323 22.37 4.83 19.79
N SER A 324 21.15 4.96 20.30
CA SER A 324 20.55 4.06 21.30
C SER A 324 19.24 3.47 20.76
N PRO A 325 18.94 2.19 20.99
CA PRO A 325 17.63 1.63 20.64
C PRO A 325 16.53 2.41 21.37
N GLY A 326 15.45 2.74 20.65
CA GLY A 326 14.33 3.48 21.22
C GLY A 326 13.57 2.59 22.20
N LYS A 327 13.23 3.10 23.39
CA LYS A 327 12.45 2.34 24.38
C LYS A 327 11.12 1.83 23.77
N GLY A 328 11.01 0.52 23.57
CA GLY A 328 9.72 -0.19 23.61
C GLY A 328 8.97 -0.45 22.30
N LYS A 329 9.62 -0.68 21.16
CA LYS A 329 8.95 -1.36 20.02
C LYS A 329 9.92 -2.31 19.30
N SER A 330 9.58 -3.60 19.30
CA SER A 330 10.16 -4.61 18.42
C SER A 330 10.16 -4.07 17.00
N THR A 331 11.34 -3.70 16.52
CA THR A 331 11.56 -3.39 15.12
C THR A 331 11.94 -4.72 14.49
N LEU A 332 11.28 -5.09 13.38
CA LEU A 332 11.72 -6.22 12.57
C LEU A 332 13.14 -5.88 12.10
N ILE A 333 14.13 -6.63 12.57
CA ILE A 333 15.51 -6.48 12.12
C ILE A 333 15.93 -7.82 11.53
N MET A 334 16.37 -7.78 10.27
CA MET A 334 16.98 -8.93 9.62
C MET A 334 18.39 -9.17 10.16
N SER A 335 18.63 -10.40 10.62
CA SER A 335 19.92 -10.83 11.16
C SER A 335 20.90 -11.24 10.05
N PHE A 336 22.20 -11.03 10.29
CA PHE A 336 23.28 -11.45 9.40
C PHE A 336 23.60 -12.93 9.65
N ALA A 337 23.13 -13.84 8.78
CA ALA A 337 23.77 -15.16 8.63
C ALA A 337 24.79 -15.12 7.47
N ALA A 338 25.89 -15.85 7.64
CA ALA A 338 27.08 -15.85 6.77
C ALA A 338 26.86 -16.16 5.26
N ASN A 339 25.63 -16.36 4.82
CA ASN A 339 25.25 -16.75 3.45
C ASN A 339 24.19 -15.82 2.80
N TYR A 340 24.02 -14.57 3.27
CA TYR A 340 22.89 -13.71 2.85
C TYR A 340 21.51 -14.36 3.12
N CYS A 341 21.44 -15.24 4.13
CA CYS A 341 20.19 -15.84 4.55
C CYS A 341 19.62 -14.97 5.67
N PHE A 342 18.49 -14.31 5.40
CA PHE A 342 17.81 -13.43 6.34
C PHE A 342 16.79 -14.24 7.15
N THR A 343 16.79 -14.08 8.47
CA THR A 343 15.75 -14.64 9.34
C THR A 343 15.00 -13.52 10.04
N GLU A 344 13.67 -13.62 10.06
CA GLU A 344 12.82 -12.77 10.89
C GLU A 344 13.12 -13.03 12.37
N SER A 345 13.51 -11.99 13.10
CA SER A 345 13.61 -12.03 14.57
C SER A 345 13.12 -10.71 15.15
N CYS A 346 12.40 -10.79 16.26
CA CYS A 346 12.23 -9.64 17.15
C CYS A 346 13.62 -9.28 17.67
N ALA A 347 14.14 -8.14 17.26
CA ALA A 347 15.35 -7.63 17.89
C ALA A 347 15.00 -7.12 19.28
N ASP A 348 15.46 -7.84 20.29
CA ASP A 348 15.69 -7.24 21.59
C ASP A 348 16.83 -6.21 21.46
N ASP A 349 16.84 -5.21 22.34
CA ASP A 349 17.82 -4.12 22.37
C ASP A 349 19.28 -4.65 22.26
N ASP A 350 19.53 -5.87 22.75
CA ASP A 350 20.81 -6.58 22.67
C ASP A 350 21.29 -6.86 21.24
N GLN A 351 20.38 -7.26 20.33
CA GLN A 351 20.75 -7.53 18.93
C GLN A 351 21.16 -6.24 18.20
N PHE A 352 20.46 -5.15 18.48
CA PHE A 352 20.80 -3.85 17.90
C PHE A 352 22.20 -3.39 18.34
N GLU A 353 22.51 -3.54 19.63
CA GLU A 353 23.83 -3.20 20.18
C GLU A 353 24.94 -4.10 19.60
N GLU A 354 24.70 -5.40 19.44
CA GLU A 354 25.66 -6.31 18.81
C GLU A 354 25.97 -5.91 17.36
N GLU A 355 24.93 -5.67 16.56
CA GLU A 355 25.10 -5.21 15.17
C GLU A 355 25.86 -3.90 15.11
N LYS A 356 25.54 -2.95 16.00
CA LYS A 356 26.21 -1.64 16.08
C LYS A 356 27.70 -1.79 16.39
N GLU A 357 28.07 -2.64 17.33
CA GLU A 357 29.45 -2.94 17.67
C GLU A 357 30.22 -3.58 16.51
N LEU A 358 29.59 -4.48 15.75
CA LEU A 358 30.20 -5.05 14.54
C LEU A 358 30.46 -3.98 13.47
N ILE A 359 29.50 -3.07 13.26
CA ILE A 359 29.65 -1.96 12.32
C ILE A 359 30.75 -0.99 12.76
N ILE A 360 30.84 -0.67 14.05
CA ILE A 360 31.92 0.17 14.60
C ILE A 360 33.29 -0.45 14.31
N LYS A 361 33.48 -1.73 14.65
CA LYS A 361 34.75 -2.45 14.41
C LYS A 361 35.11 -2.49 12.92
N GLU A 362 34.13 -2.67 12.05
CA GLU A 362 34.37 -2.69 10.60
C GLU A 362 34.78 -1.31 10.06
N ILE A 363 34.17 -0.22 10.54
CA ILE A 363 34.58 1.15 10.16
C ILE A 363 36.02 1.42 10.62
N GLU A 364 36.38 1.05 11.85
CA GLU A 364 37.76 1.17 12.36
C GLU A 364 38.76 0.34 11.54
N ARG A 365 38.37 -0.86 11.13
CA ARG A 365 39.21 -1.71 10.28
C ARG A 365 39.43 -1.06 8.91
N VAL A 366 38.37 -0.54 8.29
CA VAL A 366 38.42 0.14 7.00
C VAL A 366 39.28 1.40 7.07
N SER A 367 39.19 2.19 8.14
CA SER A 367 39.98 3.43 8.29
C SER A 367 41.50 3.18 8.40
N ARG A 368 41.91 1.98 8.82
CA ARG A 368 43.31 1.57 8.95
C ARG A 368 43.88 0.89 7.69
N LEU A 369 43.09 0.73 6.63
CA LEU A 369 43.57 0.10 5.40
C LEU A 369 44.65 0.97 4.71
N PRO A 370 45.80 0.39 4.35
CA PRO A 370 46.83 1.11 3.60
C PRO A 370 46.33 1.48 2.20
N ASN A 371 46.78 2.61 1.66
CA ASN A 371 46.51 3.09 0.29
C ASN A 371 45.05 3.53 -0.01
N LEU A 372 44.33 4.07 0.98
CA LEU A 372 43.05 4.75 0.77
C LEU A 372 43.17 6.26 0.48
N GLU A 373 44.40 6.79 0.42
CA GLU A 373 44.68 8.18 0.02
C GLU A 373 44.35 8.46 -1.46
#